data_AF-A0A3E1BY27-F1
#
_entry.id   AF-A0A3E1BY27-F1
#
_cell.length_a   1.000
_cell.length_b   1.000
_cell.length_c   1.000
_cell.angle_alpha   90.00
_cell.angle_beta   90.00
_cell.angle_gamma   90.00
#
_symmetry.space_group_name_H-M   'P 1'
#
loop_
_entity.id
_entity.type
_entity.pdbx_description
1 polymer ?
#
loop_
_entity_poly.entity_id
_entity_poly.type
_entity_poly.pdbx_seq_one_letter_code
_entity_poly.pdbx_strand_id
1 'polypeptide(L)'
;MPPELDLHIAELATKTKARAREDLWNTAIMTVIAAGLAYWAYRTLAHAVLFGFMAFVVVAMGNRISGELYRWRTNNEANKLMDKLGM
;
A
#
# COMPACT_ATOMS: atom_id res chain seq x y z
N MET A 1 -11.49 28.05 0.79
CA MET A 1 -10.86 27.13 -0.17
C MET A 1 -11.84 26.90 -1.32
N PRO A 2 -11.37 26.75 -2.57
CA PRO A 2 -12.26 26.44 -3.67
C PRO A 2 -12.92 25.07 -3.44
N PRO A 3 -14.24 24.92 -3.67
CA PRO A 3 -14.98 23.70 -3.36
C PRO A 3 -14.48 22.46 -4.14
N GLU A 4 -13.84 22.68 -5.28
CA GLU A 4 -13.20 21.62 -6.09
C GLU A 4 -12.01 20.98 -5.37
N LEU A 5 -11.26 21.75 -4.57
CA LEU A 5 -10.11 21.26 -3.82
C LEU A 5 -10.55 20.37 -2.65
N ASP A 6 -11.64 20.74 -1.95
CA ASP A 6 -12.19 19.98 -0.84
C ASP A 6 -12.74 18.62 -1.29
N LEU A 7 -13.42 18.58 -2.45
CA LEU A 7 -13.88 17.34 -3.10
C LEU A 7 -12.69 16.42 -3.45
N HIS A 8 -11.62 16.99 -3.99
CA HIS A 8 -10.43 16.21 -4.35
C HIS A 8 -9.73 15.63 -3.11
N ILE A 9 -9.60 16.41 -2.03
CA ILE A 9 -9.02 15.92 -0.76
C ILE A 9 -9.87 14.81 -0.15
N ALA A 10 -11.20 14.95 -0.16
CA ALA A 10 -12.11 13.91 0.33
C ALA A 10 -12.02 12.61 -0.49
N GLU A 11 -11.92 12.72 -1.82
CA GLU A 11 -11.71 11.58 -2.71
C GLU A 11 -10.36 10.90 -2.45
N LEU A 12 -9.29 11.67 -2.27
CA LEU A 12 -7.96 11.13 -1.94
C LEU A 12 -7.96 10.39 -0.59
N ALA A 13 -8.66 10.92 0.42
CA ALA A 13 -8.75 10.28 1.74
C ALA A 13 -9.47 8.92 1.66
N THR A 14 -10.58 8.85 0.92
CA THR A 14 -11.34 7.60 0.74
C THR A 14 -10.54 6.56 -0.05
N LYS A 15 -9.88 6.96 -1.15
CA LYS A 15 -8.99 6.09 -1.93
C LYS A 15 -7.80 5.59 -1.12
N THR A 16 -7.18 6.44 -0.31
CA THR A 16 -6.04 6.05 0.53
C THR A 16 -6.45 5.00 1.56
N LYS A 17 -7.62 5.16 2.19
CA LYS A 17 -8.15 4.19 3.17
C LYS A 17 -8.49 2.85 2.50
N ALA A 18 -9.12 2.88 1.33
CA ALA A 18 -9.43 1.67 0.57
C ALA A 18 -8.15 0.91 0.20
N ARG A 19 -7.14 1.62 -0.30
CA ARG A 19 -5.84 1.07 -0.67
C ARG A 19 -5.11 0.46 0.52
N ALA A 20 -5.07 1.14 1.66
CA ALA A 20 -4.45 0.60 2.88
C ALA A 20 -5.09 -0.72 3.34
N ARG A 21 -6.42 -0.84 3.20
CA ARG A 21 -7.14 -2.07 3.51
C ARG A 21 -6.81 -3.18 2.51
N GLU A 22 -6.77 -2.86 1.22
CA GLU A 22 -6.42 -3.81 0.17
C GLU A 22 -4.98 -4.32 0.34
N ASP A 23 -4.03 -3.41 0.57
CA ASP A 23 -2.63 -3.71 0.83
C ASP A 23 -2.48 -4.67 2.03
N LEU A 24 -3.24 -4.44 3.11
CA LEU A 24 -3.24 -5.32 4.28
C LEU A 24 -3.73 -6.74 3.93
N TRP A 25 -4.85 -6.86 3.20
CA TRP A 25 -5.40 -8.15 2.80
C TRP A 25 -4.48 -8.89 1.84
N ASN A 26 -3.93 -8.20 0.84
CA ASN A 26 -2.99 -8.77 -0.10
C ASN A 26 -1.71 -9.26 0.61
N THR A 27 -1.21 -8.49 1.57
CA THR A 27 -0.05 -8.89 2.40
C THR A 27 -0.35 -10.14 3.21
N ALA A 28 -1.50 -10.19 3.88
CA ALA A 28 -1.90 -11.34 4.68
C ALA A 28 -2.04 -12.60 3.82
N ILE A 29 -2.71 -12.49 2.66
CA ILE A 29 -2.89 -13.60 1.72
C ILE A 29 -1.54 -14.11 1.20
N MET A 30 -0.66 -13.20 0.75
CA MET A 30 0.67 -13.58 0.24
C MET A 30 1.53 -14.24 1.32
N THR A 31 1.45 -13.76 2.56
CA THR A 31 2.14 -14.35 3.71
C THR A 31 1.69 -15.79 3.96
N VAL A 32 0.38 -16.04 3.94
CA VAL A 32 -0.20 -17.38 4.14
C VAL A 32 0.16 -18.31 2.98
N ILE A 33 0.11 -17.83 1.74
CA ILE A 33 0.50 -18.61 0.56
C ILE A 33 1.99 -18.99 0.65
N ALA A 34 2.87 -18.03 0.97
CA ALA A 34 4.30 -18.30 1.11
C ALA A 34 4.59 -19.31 2.22
N ALA A 35 3.93 -19.18 3.37
CA ALA A 35 4.05 -20.14 4.47
C ALA A 35 3.55 -21.54 4.07
N GLY A 36 2.41 -21.62 3.38
CA GLY A 36 1.84 -22.88 2.91
C GLY A 36 2.73 -23.59 1.89
N LEU A 37 3.26 -22.86 0.91
CA LEU A 37 4.19 -23.39 -0.09
C LEU A 37 5.50 -23.87 0.55
N ALA A 38 6.03 -23.12 1.51
CA ALA A 38 7.23 -23.52 2.22
C ALA A 38 7.00 -24.75 3.11
N TYR A 39 5.84 -24.84 3.77
CA TYR A 39 5.47 -26.05 4.50
C TYR A 39 5.33 -27.26 3.56
N TRP A 40 4.76 -27.06 2.37
CA TRP A 40 4.61 -28.14 1.40
C TRP A 40 5.97 -28.65 0.87
N ALA A 41 6.91 -27.74 0.60
CA ALA A 41 8.24 -28.06 0.10
C ALA A 41 9.14 -28.71 1.15
N TYR A 42 9.17 -28.17 2.37
CA TYR A 42 10.14 -28.56 3.40
C TYR A 42 9.55 -29.40 4.53
N ARG A 43 8.22 -29.55 4.59
CA ARG A 43 7.47 -30.31 5.62
C ARG A 43 7.82 -29.93 7.07
N THR A 44 8.26 -28.70 7.29
CA THR A 44 8.63 -28.19 8.61
C THR A 44 7.98 -26.83 8.89
N LEU A 45 7.53 -26.64 10.12
CA LEU A 45 6.92 -25.39 10.58
C LEU A 45 7.93 -24.23 10.58
N ALA A 46 9.21 -24.51 10.84
CA ALA A 46 10.26 -23.49 10.84
C ALA A 46 10.38 -22.81 9.47
N HIS A 47 10.38 -23.58 8.37
CA HIS A 47 10.43 -23.03 7.02
C HIS A 47 9.12 -22.30 6.69
N ALA A 48 7.96 -22.84 7.08
CA ALA A 48 6.68 -22.17 6.88
C ALA A 48 6.66 -20.76 7.49
N VAL A 49 7.09 -20.63 8.74
CA VAL A 49 7.14 -19.35 9.45
C VAL A 49 8.19 -18.42 8.83
N LEU A 50 9.38 -18.93 8.53
CA LEU A 50 10.46 -18.12 7.95
C LEU A 50 10.06 -17.52 6.59
N PHE A 51 9.55 -18.34 5.68
CA PHE A 51 9.15 -17.89 4.34
C PHE A 51 7.89 -17.01 4.38
N GLY A 52 6.93 -17.31 5.26
CA GLY A 52 5.81 -16.41 5.52
C GLY A 52 6.29 -15.04 5.99
N PHE A 53 7.17 -15.00 6.97
CA PHE A 53 7.74 -13.75 7.47
C PHE A 53 8.54 -12.99 6.40
N MET A 54 9.35 -13.67 5.60
CA MET A 54 10.06 -13.02 4.49
C MET A 54 9.10 -12.40 3.47
N ALA A 55 8.05 -13.14 3.08
CA ALA A 55 7.02 -12.61 2.18
C ALA A 55 6.31 -11.39 2.76
N PHE A 56 5.96 -11.43 4.05
CA PHE A 56 5.39 -10.30 4.76
C PHE A 56 6.29 -9.06 4.69
N VAL A 57 7.59 -9.21 5.00
CA VAL A 57 8.54 -8.08 4.99
C VAL A 57 8.69 -7.47 3.60
N VAL A 58 8.83 -8.31 2.57
CA VAL A 58 8.98 -7.85 1.18
C VAL A 58 7.75 -7.08 0.73
N VAL A 59 6.55 -7.61 0.99
CA VAL A 59 5.30 -6.95 0.59
C VAL A 59 5.07 -5.68 1.40
N ALA A 60 5.30 -5.69 2.71
CA ALA A 60 5.16 -4.51 3.56
C ALA A 60 6.08 -3.36 3.11
N MET A 61 7.32 -3.68 2.72
CA MET A 61 8.26 -2.70 2.17
C MET A 61 7.77 -2.16 0.82
N GLY A 62 7.28 -3.03 -0.06
CA GLY A 62 6.67 -2.62 -1.34
C GLY A 62 5.47 -1.69 -1.16
N ASN A 63 4.57 -2.01 -0.23
CA ASN A 63 3.40 -1.18 0.08
C ASN A 63 3.82 0.20 0.60
N ARG A 64 4.85 0.26 1.46
CA ARG A 64 5.39 1.54 1.95
C ARG A 64 5.93 2.41 0.82
N ILE A 65 6.79 1.85 -0.04
CA ILE A 65 7.37 2.57 -1.18
C ILE A 65 6.27 3.08 -2.11
N SER A 66 5.29 2.22 -2.41
CA SER A 66 4.15 2.55 -3.27
C SER A 66 3.28 3.66 -2.66
N GLY A 67 3.09 3.64 -1.34
CA GLY A 67 2.39 4.68 -0.59
C GLY A 67 3.12 6.02 -0.56
N GLU A 68 4.44 6.01 -0.36
CA GLU A 68 5.27 7.22 -0.43
C GLU A 68 5.27 7.83 -1.83
N LEU A 69 5.38 7.01 -2.88
CA LEU A 69 5.29 7.46 -4.27
C LEU A 69 3.91 8.05 -4.60
N TYR A 70 2.84 7.45 -4.09
CA TYR A 70 1.49 7.97 -4.25
C TYR A 70 1.35 9.35 -3.60
N ARG A 71 1.80 9.52 -2.35
CA ARG A 71 1.78 10.82 -1.64
C ARG A 71 2.58 11.88 -2.38
N TRP A 72 3.73 11.52 -2.93
CA TRP A 72 4.53 12.44 -3.73
C TRP A 72 3.78 12.90 -4.99
N ARG A 73 3.14 11.98 -5.71
CA ARG A 73 2.34 12.33 -6.90
C ARG A 73 1.15 13.22 -6.56
N THR A 74 0.40 12.89 -5.51
CA THR A 74 -0.77 13.70 -5.08
C THR A 74 -0.34 15.11 -4.66
N ASN A 75 0.79 15.25 -3.95
CA ASN A 75 1.31 16.56 -3.58
C ASN A 75 1.75 17.38 -4.81
N ASN A 76 2.37 16.73 -5.80
CA ASN A 76 2.77 17.39 -7.04
C ASN A 76 1.56 17.83 -7.88
N GLU A 77 0.51 17.01 -7.95
CA GLU A 77 -0.75 17.38 -8.60
C GLU A 77 -1.45 18.53 -7.87
N ALA A 78 -1.48 18.52 -6.53
CA ALA A 78 -2.03 19.61 -5.74
C ALA A 78 -1.27 20.92 -5.96
N ASN A 79 0.07 20.90 -5.98
CA ASN A 79 0.89 22.09 -6.26
C ASN A 79 0.61 22.65 -7.66
N LYS A 80 0.51 21.78 -8.68
CA LYS A 80 0.15 22.21 -10.04
C LYS A 80 -1.26 22.81 -10.13
N LEU A 81 -2.19 22.32 -9.32
CA LEU A 81 -3.54 22.88 -9.24
C LEU A 81 -3.53 24.25 -8.55
N MET A 82 -2.75 24.43 -7.49
CA MET A 82 -2.58 25.74 -6.83
C MET A 82 -1.94 26.76 -7.78
N ASP A 83 -0.83 26.41 -8.45
CA ASP A 83 -0.17 27.25 -9.45
C ASP A 83 -1.14 27.70 -10.56
N LYS A 84 -2.00 26.79 -11.05
CA LYS A 84 -3.02 27.09 -12.08
C LYS A 84 -4.12 28.03 -11.57
N LEU A 85 -4.43 27.99 -10.28
CA LEU A 85 -5.43 28.84 -9.64
C LEU A 85 -4.84 30.21 -9.22
N GLY A 86 -3.55 30.45 -9.48
CA GLY A 86 -2.87 31.70 -9.13
C GLY A 86 -2.66 31.88 -7.62
N MET A 87 -2.64 30.77 -6.87
CA MET A 87 -2.31 30.71 -5.44
C MET A 87 -0.91 30.14 -5.26
#